data_AF-A0A968VWY7-F1
#
_entry.id   AF-A0A968VWY7-F1
#
_cell.length_a   1.000
_cell.length_b   1.000
_cell.length_c   1.000
_cell.angle_alpha   90.00
_cell.angle_beta   90.00
_cell.angle_gamma   90.00
#
_symmetry.space_group_name_H-M   'P 1'
#
loop_
_entity.id
_entity.type
_entity.pdbx_description
1 polymer ?
#
loop_
_entity_poly.entity_id
_entity_poly.type
_entity_poly.pdbx_seq_one_letter_code
_entity_poly.pdbx_strand_id
1 'polypeptide(L)'
;MEQKHWANNRLLLWVILALGTNLAAHAAEDSAFVSEFYQENAQCMVCHGKQYYTWHSEELGITVKDYMCPSKQIDSADFYSSFHKSFSCFDCHSQDFTSYPHPLELRVEEAWNCLDCHGGDPEFAKYHFEEIETGYNESVHALENVEGFSCWSCHNPHSYQTVARTAADMQHKVAYANSICLSCHADEEKIALLYGKEDYQFMKSHDWLPRQAQHFKSVRCIDCHAQGHDSLTVAHKIMPADSAVKNCIECHSQNSILLASLYKHDVSQSRSRLGFTNGEIVKDFYVIGATRIKWLNILSVAIFCLVLIAVGTHKIRLIKTTKK
;
A
#
# COMPACT_ATOMS: atom_id res chain seq x y z
N MET A 1 -3.19 -47.25 -57.87
CA MET A 1 -3.44 -45.99 -57.14
C MET A 1 -4.10 -46.38 -55.82
N GLU A 2 -3.27 -46.62 -54.81
CA GLU A 2 -3.11 -45.78 -53.60
C GLU A 2 -4.20 -46.14 -52.56
N GLN A 3 -4.00 -47.00 -51.55
CA GLN A 3 -2.87 -47.19 -50.62
C GLN A 3 -2.31 -45.91 -49.98
N LYS A 4 -3.16 -44.91 -49.76
CA LYS A 4 -2.73 -43.62 -49.16
C LYS A 4 -3.77 -42.96 -48.24
N HIS A 5 -4.43 -43.71 -47.36
CA HIS A 5 -5.31 -43.08 -46.36
C HIS A 5 -5.05 -43.49 -44.90
N TRP A 6 -4.05 -44.35 -44.64
CA TRP A 6 -3.80 -44.88 -43.29
C TRP A 6 -2.48 -44.40 -42.66
N ALA A 7 -1.81 -43.40 -43.25
CA ALA A 7 -0.54 -42.87 -42.74
C ALA A 7 -0.68 -41.55 -41.93
N ASN A 8 -1.77 -40.80 -42.08
CA ASN A 8 -1.86 -39.45 -41.49
C ASN A 8 -2.42 -39.39 -40.06
N ASN A 9 -2.99 -40.48 -39.53
CA ASN A 9 -3.54 -40.49 -38.16
C ASN A 9 -2.56 -40.95 -37.07
N ARG A 10 -1.37 -41.43 -37.43
CA ARG A 10 -0.34 -41.77 -36.43
C ARG A 10 0.56 -40.58 -36.11
N LEU A 11 0.78 -39.65 -37.05
CA LEU A 11 1.60 -38.46 -36.79
C LEU A 11 0.89 -37.45 -35.85
N LEU A 12 -0.44 -37.33 -35.94
CA LEU A 12 -1.20 -36.42 -35.09
C LEU A 12 -1.24 -36.88 -33.61
N LEU A 13 -1.24 -38.20 -33.35
CA LEU A 13 -1.23 -38.72 -31.98
C LEU A 13 0.11 -38.53 -31.26
N TRP A 14 1.25 -38.55 -31.98
CA TRP A 14 2.56 -38.31 -31.38
C TRP A 14 2.84 -36.84 -31.10
N VAL A 15 2.25 -35.91 -31.85
CA VAL A 15 2.36 -34.47 -31.57
C VAL A 15 1.50 -34.08 -30.36
N ILE A 16 0.33 -34.70 -30.17
CA ILE A 16 -0.52 -34.44 -28.99
C ILE A 16 0.09 -35.03 -27.72
N LEU A 17 0.79 -36.18 -27.78
CA LEU A 17 1.50 -36.73 -26.62
C LEU A 17 2.81 -36.00 -26.28
N ALA A 18 3.49 -35.38 -27.24
CA ALA A 18 4.73 -34.62 -27.01
C ALA A 18 4.49 -33.16 -26.57
N LEU A 19 3.29 -32.60 -26.83
CA LEU A 19 2.85 -31.31 -26.27
C LEU A 19 2.21 -31.45 -24.87
N GLY A 20 1.88 -32.67 -24.44
CA GLY A 20 1.25 -32.94 -23.14
C GLY A 20 2.22 -33.13 -21.97
N THR A 21 3.52 -33.29 -22.21
CA THR A 21 4.50 -33.60 -21.14
C THR A 21 5.39 -32.43 -20.71
N ASN A 22 5.23 -31.24 -21.31
CA ASN A 22 5.98 -30.03 -20.93
C ASN A 22 5.15 -28.96 -20.20
N LEU A 23 3.89 -29.27 -19.83
CA LEU A 23 3.05 -28.41 -18.99
C LEU A 23 3.09 -28.75 -17.49
N ALA A 24 3.92 -29.72 -17.09
CA ALA A 24 4.07 -30.17 -15.71
C ALA A 24 5.46 -29.87 -15.12
N ALA A 25 6.11 -28.81 -15.59
CA ALA A 25 7.27 -28.21 -14.93
C ALA A 25 6.94 -26.72 -14.72
N HIS A 26 7.15 -26.20 -13.51
CA HIS A 26 6.69 -24.92 -12.96
C HIS A 26 5.36 -24.94 -12.17
N ALA A 27 5.04 -26.06 -11.53
CA ALA A 27 4.53 -25.95 -10.16
C ALA A 27 5.76 -26.09 -9.27
N ALA A 28 6.46 -24.97 -9.05
CA ALA A 28 7.40 -24.92 -7.94
C ALA A 28 6.57 -25.21 -6.67
N GLU A 29 7.02 -26.19 -5.88
CA GLU A 29 6.52 -26.39 -4.53
C GLU A 29 6.68 -25.07 -3.78
N ASP A 30 5.59 -24.32 -3.59
CA ASP A 30 5.50 -23.29 -2.57
C ASP A 30 5.59 -24.02 -1.22
N SER A 31 6.81 -24.27 -0.75
CA SER A 31 7.00 -24.53 0.66
C SER A 31 6.57 -23.24 1.38
N ALA A 32 5.42 -23.29 2.04
CA ALA A 32 4.96 -22.19 2.87
C ALA A 32 6.12 -21.82 3.81
N PHE A 33 6.55 -20.56 3.78
CA PHE A 33 7.64 -20.08 4.64
C PHE A 33 7.32 -20.43 6.10
N VAL A 34 8.22 -21.17 6.74
CA VAL A 34 8.17 -21.47 8.17
C VAL A 34 9.35 -20.78 8.83
N SER A 35 9.07 -19.90 9.79
CA SER A 35 10.11 -19.23 10.58
C SER A 35 10.90 -20.26 11.40
N GLU A 36 12.21 -20.09 11.49
CA GLU A 36 13.06 -20.91 12.35
C GLU A 36 12.68 -20.76 13.84
N PHE A 37 12.16 -19.60 14.22
CA PHE A 37 11.70 -19.28 15.58
C PHE A 37 10.23 -19.65 15.83
N TYR A 38 9.59 -20.40 14.91
CA TYR A 38 8.16 -20.72 15.05
C TYR A 38 7.84 -21.39 16.40
N GLN A 39 8.65 -22.37 16.82
CA GLN A 39 8.44 -23.09 18.08
C GLN A 39 8.75 -22.25 19.32
N GLU A 40 9.69 -21.32 19.22
CA GLU A 40 10.03 -20.40 20.31
C GLU A 40 8.92 -19.38 20.50
N ASN A 41 8.52 -18.69 19.43
CA ASN A 41 7.44 -17.71 19.45
C ASN A 41 6.10 -18.33 19.89
N ALA A 42 5.86 -19.60 19.57
CA ALA A 42 4.66 -20.32 20.00
C ALA A 42 4.49 -20.33 21.53
N GLN A 43 5.58 -20.27 22.31
CA GLN A 43 5.53 -20.21 23.77
C GLN A 43 4.90 -18.90 24.25
N CYS A 44 5.28 -17.77 23.65
CA CYS A 44 4.66 -16.47 23.91
C CYS A 44 3.19 -16.46 23.49
N MET A 45 2.89 -17.05 22.33
CA MET A 45 1.54 -17.11 21.76
C MET A 45 0.58 -18.00 22.55
N VAL A 46 1.04 -18.83 23.49
CA VAL A 46 0.17 -19.57 24.42
C VAL A 46 -0.79 -18.62 25.16
N CYS A 47 -0.30 -17.42 25.50
CA CYS A 47 -1.06 -16.37 26.16
C CYS A 47 -1.34 -15.19 25.23
N HIS A 48 -0.34 -14.68 24.51
CA HIS A 48 -0.49 -13.51 23.65
C HIS A 48 -1.33 -13.79 22.39
N GLY A 49 -1.45 -15.05 21.96
CA GLY A 49 -2.31 -15.47 20.85
C GLY A 49 -3.77 -15.70 21.23
N LYS A 50 -4.19 -15.36 22.47
CA LYS A 50 -5.52 -15.65 23.00
C LYS A 50 -6.13 -14.44 23.69
N GLN A 51 -7.46 -14.44 23.76
CA GLN A 51 -8.22 -13.41 24.49
C GLN A 51 -8.12 -13.52 26.02
N TYR A 52 -7.71 -14.69 26.52
CA TYR A 52 -7.60 -14.97 27.94
C TYR A 52 -6.30 -15.72 28.21
N TYR A 53 -5.72 -15.46 29.37
CA TYR A 53 -4.61 -16.22 29.90
C TYR A 53 -4.96 -16.82 31.26
N THR A 54 -4.16 -17.77 31.72
CA THR A 54 -4.34 -18.39 33.04
C THR A 54 -2.97 -18.54 33.68
N TRP A 55 -2.88 -18.17 34.95
CA TRP A 55 -1.67 -18.31 35.74
C TRP A 55 -1.98 -18.83 37.14
N HIS A 56 -1.05 -19.60 37.69
CA HIS A 56 -1.14 -20.15 39.04
C HIS A 56 -0.08 -19.49 39.93
N SER A 57 -0.53 -18.89 41.02
CA SER A 57 0.37 -18.37 42.06
C SER A 57 0.59 -19.46 43.11
N GLU A 58 1.80 -20.01 43.16
CA GLU A 58 2.16 -20.98 44.20
C GLU A 58 2.12 -20.35 45.60
N GLU A 59 2.55 -19.10 45.72
CA GLU A 59 2.58 -18.36 46.99
C GLU A 59 1.19 -18.20 47.62
N LEU A 60 0.18 -17.92 46.79
CA LEU A 60 -1.20 -17.71 47.23
C LEU A 60 -2.08 -18.95 47.08
N GLY A 61 -1.59 -20.00 46.41
CA GLY A 61 -2.35 -21.22 46.09
C GLY A 61 -3.57 -20.97 45.19
N ILE A 62 -3.62 -19.85 44.46
CA ILE A 62 -4.76 -19.46 43.61
C ILE A 62 -4.43 -19.60 42.12
N THR A 63 -5.45 -19.91 41.33
CA THR A 63 -5.39 -19.83 39.87
C THR A 63 -6.23 -18.66 39.41
N VAL A 64 -5.62 -17.76 38.64
CA VAL A 64 -6.30 -16.59 38.06
C VAL A 64 -6.46 -16.83 36.57
N LYS A 65 -7.68 -16.60 36.07
CA LYS A 65 -7.98 -16.50 34.65
C LYS A 65 -8.46 -15.08 34.38
N ASP A 66 -7.78 -14.39 33.49
CA ASP A 66 -8.07 -12.99 33.18
C ASP A 66 -8.02 -12.72 31.68
N TYR A 67 -8.53 -11.57 31.28
CA TYR A 67 -8.53 -11.09 29.91
C TYR A 67 -7.13 -10.59 29.52
N MET A 68 -6.66 -11.02 28.34
CA MET A 68 -5.46 -10.43 27.74
C MET A 68 -5.80 -9.02 27.25
N CYS A 69 -4.99 -8.03 27.63
CA CYS A 69 -5.16 -6.67 27.14
C CYS A 69 -5.14 -6.67 25.59
N PRO A 70 -6.12 -6.07 24.89
CA PRO A 70 -6.16 -6.09 23.43
C PRO A 70 -4.88 -5.58 22.75
N SER A 71 -4.18 -4.62 23.36
CA SER A 71 -2.90 -4.09 22.84
C SER A 71 -1.71 -5.05 22.98
N LYS A 72 -1.88 -6.14 23.74
CA LYS A 72 -0.88 -7.19 23.94
C LYS A 72 -1.28 -8.51 23.27
N GLN A 73 -2.43 -8.54 22.58
CA GLN A 73 -2.84 -9.69 21.79
C GLN A 73 -2.15 -9.65 20.42
N ILE A 74 -1.68 -10.80 19.95
CA ILE A 74 -1.06 -10.96 18.64
C ILE A 74 -1.78 -12.09 17.91
N ASP A 75 -2.35 -11.80 16.74
CA ASP A 75 -2.85 -12.86 15.87
C ASP A 75 -1.67 -13.56 15.19
N SER A 76 -1.53 -14.86 15.42
CA SER A 76 -0.39 -15.63 14.88
C SER A 76 -0.40 -15.71 13.36
N ALA A 77 -1.58 -15.73 12.71
CA ALA A 77 -1.67 -15.75 11.26
C ALA A 77 -1.23 -14.40 10.69
N ASP A 78 -1.64 -13.29 11.31
CA ASP A 78 -1.19 -11.96 10.93
C ASP A 78 0.33 -11.82 11.10
N PHE A 79 0.90 -12.28 12.22
CA PHE A 79 2.35 -12.24 12.46
C PHE A 79 3.14 -13.00 11.39
N TYR A 80 2.77 -14.23 11.08
CA TYR A 80 3.49 -15.03 10.08
C TYR A 80 3.21 -14.60 8.63
N SER A 81 2.27 -13.68 8.41
CA SER A 81 2.06 -12.98 7.15
C SER A 81 2.77 -11.62 7.07
N SER A 82 3.25 -11.10 8.21
CA SER A 82 3.88 -9.78 8.33
C SER A 82 5.29 -9.71 7.74
N PHE A 83 5.84 -8.49 7.68
CA PHE A 83 7.22 -8.27 7.26
C PHE A 83 8.26 -8.87 8.22
N HIS A 84 7.98 -8.88 9.53
CA HIS A 84 8.88 -9.40 10.58
C HIS A 84 8.62 -10.87 10.92
N LYS A 85 7.88 -11.61 10.08
CA LYS A 85 7.53 -13.02 10.30
C LYS A 85 8.72 -13.97 10.57
N SER A 86 9.93 -13.57 10.18
CA SER A 86 11.17 -14.33 10.37
C SER A 86 11.86 -14.07 11.71
N PHE A 87 11.39 -13.12 12.52
CA PHE A 87 12.04 -12.76 13.78
C PHE A 87 11.55 -13.62 14.94
N SER A 88 12.44 -13.84 15.90
CA SER A 88 12.07 -14.26 17.25
C SER A 88 11.33 -13.12 17.95
N CYS A 89 10.41 -13.45 18.85
CA CYS A 89 9.86 -12.46 19.78
C CYS A 89 10.99 -11.75 20.57
N PHE A 90 12.09 -12.44 20.86
CA PHE A 90 13.21 -11.92 21.62
C PHE A 90 14.15 -11.01 20.82
N ASP A 91 13.96 -10.90 19.49
CA ASP A 91 14.69 -9.92 18.68
C ASP A 91 14.21 -8.49 18.95
N CYS A 92 13.01 -8.33 19.51
CA CYS A 92 12.44 -7.03 19.86
C CYS A 92 12.00 -6.92 21.33
N HIS A 93 11.87 -8.03 22.05
CA HIS A 93 11.49 -8.06 23.46
C HIS A 93 12.58 -8.68 24.32
N SER A 94 12.68 -8.24 25.58
CA SER A 94 13.65 -8.78 26.53
C SER A 94 13.52 -10.29 26.71
N GLN A 95 14.66 -10.97 26.83
CA GLN A 95 14.69 -12.39 27.18
C GLN A 95 14.15 -12.67 28.59
N ASP A 96 13.99 -11.65 29.43
CA ASP A 96 13.40 -11.79 30.76
C ASP A 96 11.91 -12.21 30.70
N PHE A 97 11.25 -12.06 29.55
CA PHE A 97 9.91 -12.62 29.30
C PHE A 97 9.90 -14.16 29.29
N THR A 98 11.05 -14.83 29.30
CA THR A 98 11.11 -16.29 29.51
C THR A 98 10.69 -16.71 30.92
N SER A 99 10.75 -15.80 31.90
CA SER A 99 10.30 -16.05 33.27
C SER A 99 8.80 -15.79 33.40
N TYR A 100 8.06 -16.73 34.00
CA TYR A 100 6.61 -16.61 34.23
C TYR A 100 6.28 -16.76 35.73
N PRO A 101 5.53 -15.82 36.34
CA PRO A 101 4.93 -14.63 35.74
C PRO A 101 6.02 -13.63 35.34
N HIS A 102 5.78 -12.86 34.28
CA HIS A 102 6.77 -11.88 33.81
C HIS A 102 7.05 -10.82 34.89
N PRO A 103 8.32 -10.41 35.09
CA PRO A 103 8.67 -9.32 36.00
C PRO A 103 7.87 -8.04 35.70
N LEU A 104 7.53 -7.30 36.75
CA LEU A 104 6.68 -6.12 36.63
C LEU A 104 7.35 -4.99 35.84
N GLU A 105 8.68 -4.91 35.94
CA GLU A 105 9.53 -3.92 35.29
C GLU A 105 9.44 -4.00 33.77
N LEU A 106 9.16 -5.19 33.21
CA LEU A 106 8.99 -5.38 31.77
C LEU A 106 7.74 -4.71 31.20
N ARG A 107 6.82 -4.21 32.05
CA ARG A 107 5.65 -3.44 31.57
C ARG A 107 6.01 -2.07 31.03
N VAL A 108 7.16 -1.55 31.39
CA VAL A 108 7.68 -0.25 30.94
C VAL A 108 8.91 -0.41 30.04
N GLU A 109 9.09 -1.59 29.44
CA GLU A 109 10.11 -1.83 28.42
C GLU A 109 9.98 -0.80 27.29
N GLU A 110 11.10 -0.17 26.95
CA GLU A 110 11.18 0.70 25.79
C GLU A 110 11.02 -0.13 24.52
N ALA A 111 10.08 0.28 23.67
CA ALA A 111 9.89 -0.37 22.39
C ALA A 111 11.04 -0.01 21.45
N TRP A 112 11.63 -1.04 20.82
CA TRP A 112 12.56 -0.87 19.73
C TRP A 112 11.93 -0.03 18.62
N ASN A 113 12.68 0.86 18.02
CA ASN A 113 12.31 1.64 16.84
C ASN A 113 12.95 1.03 15.57
N CYS A 114 12.60 1.57 14.40
CA CYS A 114 13.13 1.04 13.14
C CYS A 114 14.62 1.32 12.93
N LEU A 115 15.17 2.42 13.47
CA LEU A 115 16.59 2.76 13.35
C LEU A 115 17.48 1.95 14.28
N ASP A 116 16.94 1.38 15.36
CA ASP A 116 17.72 0.50 16.25
C ASP A 116 18.25 -0.73 15.50
N CYS A 117 17.61 -1.12 14.41
CA CYS A 117 18.10 -2.17 13.50
C CYS A 117 18.51 -1.65 12.12
N HIS A 118 17.78 -0.70 11.53
CA HIS A 118 18.04 -0.23 10.16
C HIS A 118 18.95 0.99 10.07
N GLY A 119 19.20 1.68 11.18
CA GLY A 119 19.94 2.93 11.21
C GLY A 119 21.43 2.71 10.99
N GLY A 120 22.02 3.50 10.10
CA GLY A 120 23.47 3.46 9.84
C GLY A 120 24.00 2.19 9.17
N ASP A 121 23.12 1.25 8.80
CA ASP A 121 23.50 0.01 8.11
C ASP A 121 23.59 0.24 6.59
N PRO A 122 24.77 0.01 5.97
CA PRO A 122 24.95 0.12 4.52
C PRO A 122 23.98 -0.74 3.68
N GLU A 123 23.50 -1.87 4.18
CA GLU A 123 22.55 -2.74 3.48
C GLU A 123 21.17 -2.07 3.32
N PHE A 124 20.78 -1.29 4.34
CA PHE A 124 19.49 -0.60 4.39
C PHE A 124 19.53 0.84 3.88
N ALA A 125 20.72 1.40 3.61
CA ALA A 125 20.90 2.79 3.16
C ALA A 125 20.01 3.19 1.97
N LYS A 126 19.72 2.26 1.04
CA LYS A 126 18.82 2.49 -0.12
C LYS A 126 17.36 2.80 0.24
N TYR A 127 16.96 2.55 1.48
CA TYR A 127 15.60 2.79 1.97
C TYR A 127 15.46 4.11 2.73
N HIS A 128 16.57 4.79 3.03
CA HIS A 128 16.59 6.13 3.62
C HIS A 128 15.77 6.22 4.92
N PHE A 129 15.99 5.28 5.86
CA PHE A 129 15.19 5.20 7.09
C PHE A 129 15.35 6.44 7.99
N GLU A 130 16.51 7.10 7.96
CA GLU A 130 16.76 8.34 8.71
C GLU A 130 15.96 9.52 8.13
N GLU A 131 15.79 9.58 6.81
CA GLU A 131 14.92 10.57 6.16
C GLU A 131 13.44 10.28 6.44
N ILE A 132 13.07 8.99 6.55
CA ILE A 132 11.74 8.56 6.98
C ILE A 132 11.45 9.02 8.41
N GLU A 133 12.39 8.79 9.34
CA GLU A 133 12.26 9.23 10.73
C GLU A 133 12.16 10.75 10.82
N THR A 134 13.02 11.47 10.09
CA THR A 134 12.95 12.93 9.99
C THR A 134 11.57 13.39 9.51
N GLY A 135 11.05 12.78 8.44
CA GLY A 135 9.72 13.07 7.93
C GLY A 135 8.62 12.82 8.96
N TYR A 136 8.70 11.71 9.71
CA TYR A 136 7.77 11.41 10.80
C TYR A 136 7.84 12.46 11.92
N ASN A 137 9.04 12.82 12.37
CA ASN A 137 9.24 13.81 13.44
C ASN A 137 8.70 15.20 13.07
N GLU A 138 8.71 15.55 11.78
CA GLU A 138 8.11 16.77 11.26
C GLU A 138 6.61 16.66 10.93
N SER A 139 6.02 15.47 11.10
CA SER A 139 4.61 15.23 10.79
C SER A 139 3.69 15.78 11.87
N VAL A 140 2.44 16.06 11.50
CA VAL A 140 1.40 16.49 12.43
C VAL A 140 1.21 15.50 13.58
N HIS A 141 1.37 14.19 13.35
CA HIS A 141 1.20 13.19 14.40
C HIS A 141 2.29 13.24 15.46
N ALA A 142 3.55 13.47 15.08
CA ALA A 142 4.63 13.66 16.03
C ALA A 142 4.50 14.99 16.78
N LEU A 143 4.10 16.06 16.07
CA LEU A 143 3.97 17.41 16.64
C LEU A 143 2.81 17.55 17.64
N GLU A 144 1.73 16.80 17.47
CA GLU A 144 0.62 16.74 18.44
C GLU A 144 1.03 16.00 19.74
N ASN A 145 2.17 15.32 19.74
CA ASN A 145 2.82 14.69 20.90
C ASN A 145 1.86 13.83 21.75
N VAL A 146 1.03 13.02 21.08
CA VAL A 146 0.13 12.09 21.75
C VAL A 146 0.94 10.99 22.42
N GLU A 147 0.67 10.77 23.70
CA GLU A 147 1.37 9.77 24.49
C GLU A 147 1.26 8.38 23.85
N GLY A 148 2.42 7.73 23.68
CA GLY A 148 2.50 6.40 23.07
C GLY A 148 2.34 6.37 21.54
N PHE A 149 2.13 7.50 20.87
CA PHE A 149 2.12 7.54 19.40
C PHE A 149 3.55 7.45 18.84
N SER A 150 3.76 6.52 17.91
CA SER A 150 5.07 6.24 17.31
C SER A 150 4.94 5.73 15.88
N CYS A 151 6.06 5.39 15.24
CA CYS A 151 6.09 4.70 13.94
C CYS A 151 5.17 3.46 13.91
N TRP A 152 5.07 2.75 15.05
CA TRP A 152 4.27 1.53 15.21
C TRP A 152 2.76 1.79 15.25
N SER A 153 2.34 3.03 15.50
CA SER A 153 0.92 3.43 15.47
C SER A 153 0.35 3.37 14.06
N CYS A 154 1.19 3.56 13.03
CA CYS A 154 0.80 3.35 11.63
C CYS A 154 1.13 1.94 11.18
N HIS A 155 2.34 1.45 11.46
CA HIS A 155 2.82 0.17 10.94
C HIS A 155 3.04 -0.81 12.09
N ASN A 156 2.02 -1.55 12.52
CA ASN A 156 2.16 -2.50 13.62
C ASN A 156 3.25 -3.55 13.31
N PRO A 157 4.29 -3.71 14.14
CA PRO A 157 5.41 -4.62 13.84
C PRO A 157 4.99 -6.10 13.76
N HIS A 158 3.85 -6.46 14.35
CA HIS A 158 3.32 -7.82 14.39
C HIS A 158 2.31 -8.12 13.27
N SER A 159 1.90 -7.16 12.44
CA SER A 159 0.90 -7.40 11.39
C SER A 159 1.11 -6.59 10.11
N TYR A 160 2.05 -5.65 10.10
CA TYR A 160 2.32 -4.82 8.93
C TYR A 160 2.89 -5.65 7.78
N GLN A 161 2.33 -5.43 6.59
CA GLN A 161 2.67 -6.10 5.34
C GLN A 161 3.07 -5.09 4.28
N THR A 162 4.06 -5.44 3.46
CA THR A 162 4.52 -4.60 2.35
C THR A 162 3.72 -4.85 1.08
N VAL A 163 2.43 -4.52 1.10
CA VAL A 163 1.49 -4.76 -0.02
C VAL A 163 1.87 -4.05 -1.32
N ALA A 164 2.66 -2.96 -1.24
CA ALA A 164 3.09 -2.20 -2.41
C ALA A 164 3.84 -3.05 -3.45
N ARG A 165 4.56 -4.09 -2.99
CA ARG A 165 5.35 -5.00 -3.84
C ARG A 165 4.66 -6.32 -4.13
N THR A 166 3.75 -6.76 -3.26
CA THR A 166 3.18 -8.12 -3.29
C THR A 166 1.75 -8.17 -3.81
N ALA A 167 0.97 -7.09 -3.67
CA ALA A 167 -0.42 -7.08 -4.12
C ALA A 167 -0.52 -7.00 -5.65
N ALA A 168 -1.41 -7.83 -6.20
CA ALA A 168 -1.62 -7.95 -7.65
C ALA A 168 -2.36 -6.75 -8.26
N ASP A 169 -3.21 -6.08 -7.49
CA ASP A 169 -4.05 -4.97 -7.94
C ASP A 169 -3.89 -3.72 -7.06
N MET A 170 -4.16 -2.55 -7.66
CA MET A 170 -3.98 -1.25 -7.02
C MET A 170 -5.04 -0.96 -5.96
N GLN A 171 -6.26 -1.47 -6.15
CA GLN A 171 -7.36 -1.26 -5.22
C GLN A 171 -7.06 -1.87 -3.86
N HIS A 172 -6.46 -3.07 -3.83
CA HIS A 172 -5.96 -3.69 -2.61
C HIS A 172 -4.90 -2.81 -1.95
N LYS A 173 -3.88 -2.35 -2.71
CA LYS A 173 -2.82 -1.48 -2.17
C LYS A 173 -3.40 -0.22 -1.52
N VAL A 174 -4.39 0.40 -2.16
CA VAL A 174 -5.08 1.58 -1.64
C VAL A 174 -5.90 1.25 -0.40
N ALA A 175 -6.69 0.18 -0.42
CA ALA A 175 -7.53 -0.22 0.69
C ALA A 175 -6.72 -0.56 1.95
N TYR A 176 -5.61 -1.31 1.79
CA TYR A 176 -4.71 -1.65 2.88
C TYR A 176 -4.00 -0.41 3.44
N ALA A 177 -3.47 0.46 2.59
CA ALA A 177 -2.82 1.69 3.06
C ALA A 177 -3.81 2.60 3.80
N ASN A 178 -5.05 2.70 3.32
CA ASN A 178 -6.08 3.54 3.95
C ASN A 178 -6.62 2.92 5.24
N SER A 179 -6.67 1.60 5.38
CA SER A 179 -7.17 0.95 6.60
C SER A 179 -6.33 1.32 7.83
N ILE A 180 -5.03 1.54 7.65
CA ILE A 180 -4.13 2.04 8.70
C ILE A 180 -4.64 3.37 9.26
N CYS A 181 -4.90 4.35 8.39
CA CYS A 181 -5.42 5.66 8.78
C CYS A 181 -6.81 5.53 9.40
N LEU A 182 -7.67 4.73 8.78
CA LEU A 182 -9.06 4.53 9.19
C LEU A 182 -9.19 3.79 10.53
N SER A 183 -8.17 3.05 10.98
CA SER A 183 -8.16 2.40 12.30
C SER A 183 -8.28 3.37 13.48
N CYS A 184 -8.01 4.67 13.24
CA CYS A 184 -8.28 5.75 14.17
C CYS A 184 -9.25 6.77 13.55
N HIS A 185 -9.00 7.22 12.32
CA HIS A 185 -9.75 8.33 11.73
C HIS A 185 -11.21 8.01 11.35
N ALA A 186 -11.60 6.72 11.28
CA ALA A 186 -12.99 6.34 11.07
C ALA A 186 -13.78 6.17 12.39
N ASP A 187 -13.09 6.25 13.54
CA ASP A 187 -13.66 6.07 14.87
C ASP A 187 -13.59 7.40 15.64
N GLU A 188 -14.70 8.15 15.60
CA GLU A 188 -14.80 9.48 16.22
C GLU A 188 -14.60 9.42 17.74
N GLU A 189 -15.07 8.35 18.40
CA GLU A 189 -14.89 8.14 19.84
C GLU A 189 -13.41 7.92 20.17
N LYS A 190 -12.73 7.08 19.39
CA LYS A 190 -11.29 6.85 19.57
C LYS A 190 -10.48 8.13 19.33
N ILE A 191 -10.84 8.95 18.35
CA ILE A 191 -10.17 10.24 18.13
C ILE A 191 -10.43 11.20 19.29
N ALA A 192 -11.66 11.28 19.79
CA ALA A 192 -11.98 12.10 20.96
C ALA A 192 -11.17 11.66 22.20
N LEU A 193 -11.02 10.35 22.41
CA LEU A 193 -10.23 9.80 23.52
C LEU A 193 -8.72 10.07 23.39
N LEU A 194 -8.16 9.92 22.19
CA LEU A 194 -6.72 10.07 21.96
C LEU A 194 -6.26 11.52 21.84
N TYR A 195 -7.09 12.38 21.24
CA TYR A 195 -6.71 13.75 20.86
C TYR A 195 -7.56 14.83 21.54
N GLY A 196 -8.59 14.48 22.32
CA GLY A 196 -9.50 15.45 22.93
C GLY A 196 -10.35 16.24 21.92
N LYS A 197 -10.45 15.77 20.67
CA LYS A 197 -11.15 16.45 19.58
C LYS A 197 -12.59 15.94 19.46
N GLU A 198 -13.47 16.41 20.35
CA GLU A 198 -14.88 15.99 20.42
C GLU A 198 -15.73 16.39 19.20
N ASP A 199 -15.27 17.37 18.40
CA ASP A 199 -15.96 17.85 17.20
C ASP A 199 -15.45 17.22 15.90
N TYR A 200 -14.53 16.26 15.98
CA TYR A 200 -13.96 15.58 14.82
C TYR A 200 -15.02 14.78 14.07
N GLN A 201 -15.21 15.11 12.79
CA GLN A 201 -16.10 14.39 11.87
C GLN A 201 -15.37 14.08 10.57
N PHE A 202 -15.12 12.79 10.34
CA PHE A 202 -14.32 12.34 9.19
C PHE A 202 -14.93 12.77 7.85
N MET A 203 -16.23 12.48 7.65
CA MET A 203 -16.91 12.75 6.38
C MET A 203 -17.01 14.24 6.08
N LYS A 204 -17.37 15.04 7.09
CA LYS A 204 -17.54 16.49 6.96
C LYS A 204 -16.23 17.19 6.60
N SER A 205 -15.10 16.70 7.14
CA SER A 205 -13.77 17.23 6.82
C SER A 205 -13.37 17.03 5.35
N HIS A 206 -14.09 16.16 4.63
CA HIS A 206 -13.85 15.84 3.22
C HIS A 206 -14.97 16.32 2.28
N ASP A 207 -15.94 17.12 2.73
CA ASP A 207 -17.11 17.56 1.91
C ASP A 207 -16.75 18.30 0.62
N TRP A 208 -15.55 18.88 0.55
CA TRP A 208 -15.01 19.53 -0.64
C TRP A 208 -14.67 18.54 -1.77
N LEU A 209 -14.46 17.26 -1.47
CA LEU A 209 -13.99 16.26 -2.42
C LEU A 209 -15.19 15.63 -3.17
N PRO A 210 -15.27 15.75 -4.51
CA PRO A 210 -16.38 15.17 -5.25
C PRO A 210 -16.33 13.64 -5.22
N ARG A 211 -17.49 12.98 -5.08
CA ARG A 211 -17.58 11.50 -5.06
C ARG A 211 -16.57 10.84 -4.11
N GLN A 212 -16.54 11.30 -2.86
CA GLN A 212 -15.60 10.88 -1.80
C GLN A 212 -15.31 9.38 -1.78
N ALA A 213 -16.35 8.55 -1.78
CA ALA A 213 -16.22 7.09 -1.74
C ALA A 213 -15.44 6.49 -2.94
N GLN A 214 -15.50 7.12 -4.11
CA GLN A 214 -14.69 6.69 -5.26
C GLN A 214 -13.24 7.10 -5.09
N HIS A 215 -12.98 8.33 -4.63
CA HIS A 215 -11.61 8.77 -4.34
C HIS A 215 -10.95 7.89 -3.28
N PHE A 216 -11.60 7.63 -2.16
CA PHE A 216 -11.03 6.78 -1.09
C PHE A 216 -10.77 5.33 -1.51
N LYS A 217 -11.39 4.85 -2.59
CA LYS A 217 -11.13 3.53 -3.19
C LYS A 217 -10.00 3.54 -4.22
N SER A 218 -9.60 4.72 -4.71
CA SER A 218 -8.69 4.87 -5.84
C SER A 218 -7.41 5.62 -5.50
N VAL A 219 -7.37 6.39 -4.42
CA VAL A 219 -6.18 7.11 -3.95
C VAL A 219 -5.98 6.89 -2.46
N ARG A 220 -4.72 6.88 -2.01
CA ARG A 220 -4.40 6.71 -0.59
C ARG A 220 -4.56 8.04 0.15
N CYS A 221 -4.86 7.99 1.44
CA CYS A 221 -4.89 9.17 2.30
C CYS A 221 -3.57 9.96 2.19
N ILE A 222 -2.45 9.25 2.23
CA ILE A 222 -1.11 9.84 2.13
C ILE A 222 -0.81 10.49 0.77
N ASP A 223 -1.52 10.15 -0.30
CA ASP A 223 -1.32 10.80 -1.61
C ASP A 223 -1.83 12.26 -1.60
N CYS A 224 -2.70 12.61 -0.65
CA CYS A 224 -3.18 13.98 -0.43
C CYS A 224 -2.59 14.61 0.83
N HIS A 225 -2.31 13.81 1.86
CA HIS A 225 -1.91 14.29 3.19
C HIS A 225 -0.41 14.27 3.44
N ALA A 226 0.40 13.53 2.69
CA ALA A 226 1.84 13.52 2.89
C ALA A 226 2.54 14.54 1.97
N GLN A 227 3.52 15.27 2.51
CA GLN A 227 4.39 16.10 1.70
C GLN A 227 5.33 15.20 0.89
N GLY A 228 5.26 15.26 -0.44
CA GLY A 228 6.10 14.46 -1.33
C GLY A 228 7.61 14.66 -1.07
N HIS A 229 8.38 13.61 -1.33
CA HIS A 229 9.84 13.61 -1.16
C HIS A 229 10.50 12.83 -2.31
N ASP A 230 11.55 13.38 -2.90
CA ASP A 230 12.11 12.84 -4.14
C ASP A 230 12.88 11.52 -3.92
N SER A 231 13.65 11.42 -2.84
CA SER A 231 14.42 10.22 -2.46
C SER A 231 13.56 9.09 -1.89
N LEU A 232 12.41 9.40 -1.30
CA LEU A 232 11.59 8.40 -0.62
C LEU A 232 10.59 7.75 -1.56
N THR A 233 10.35 6.45 -1.39
CA THR A 233 9.26 5.78 -2.13
C THR A 233 7.89 6.17 -1.57
N VAL A 234 7.82 6.38 -0.26
CA VAL A 234 6.60 6.80 0.46
C VAL A 234 7.00 7.90 1.43
N ALA A 235 6.33 9.04 1.33
CA ALA A 235 6.56 10.16 2.24
C ALA A 235 5.95 9.89 3.62
N HIS A 236 6.70 10.21 4.68
CA HIS A 236 6.27 10.02 6.08
C HIS A 236 5.94 11.33 6.80
N LYS A 237 6.14 12.48 6.13
CA LYS A 237 5.73 13.78 6.64
C LYS A 237 4.25 14.03 6.35
N ILE A 238 3.41 13.55 7.26
CA ILE A 238 1.97 13.80 7.22
C ILE A 238 1.68 15.24 7.63
N MET A 239 1.03 15.97 6.74
CA MET A 239 0.67 17.37 6.91
C MET A 239 -0.71 17.50 7.57
N PRO A 240 -0.99 18.64 8.25
CA PRO A 240 -2.32 18.91 8.78
C PRO A 240 -3.39 18.97 7.68
N ALA A 241 -4.66 18.78 8.06
CA ALA A 241 -5.78 18.64 7.12
C ALA A 241 -6.04 19.88 6.24
N ASP A 242 -5.67 21.07 6.71
CA ASP A 242 -5.79 22.30 5.94
C ASP A 242 -4.84 22.34 4.72
N SER A 243 -3.69 21.69 4.86
CA SER A 243 -2.57 21.62 3.93
C SER A 243 -2.66 20.45 2.94
N ALA A 244 -3.70 19.62 3.03
CA ALA A 244 -3.93 18.52 2.11
C ALA A 244 -4.13 19.02 0.67
N VAL A 245 -3.68 18.24 -0.32
CA VAL A 245 -3.85 18.55 -1.74
C VAL A 245 -5.34 18.62 -2.11
N LYS A 246 -5.82 19.82 -2.41
CA LYS A 246 -7.22 20.09 -2.80
C LYS A 246 -7.39 20.47 -4.27
N ASN A 247 -6.29 20.84 -4.93
CA ASN A 247 -6.34 21.24 -6.33
C ASN A 247 -6.39 20.01 -7.24
N CYS A 248 -7.55 19.76 -7.85
CA CYS A 248 -7.80 18.58 -8.67
C CYS A 248 -6.75 18.40 -9.79
N ILE A 249 -6.18 19.48 -10.31
CA ILE A 249 -5.21 19.45 -11.42
C ILE A 249 -3.91 18.74 -11.00
N GLU A 250 -3.53 18.78 -9.72
CA GLU A 250 -2.32 18.13 -9.23
C GLU A 250 -2.38 16.61 -9.35
N CYS A 251 -3.58 16.02 -9.32
CA CYS A 251 -3.79 14.58 -9.51
C CYS A 251 -4.28 14.22 -10.93
N HIS A 252 -5.03 15.12 -11.57
CA HIS A 252 -5.66 14.88 -12.87
C HIS A 252 -4.86 15.40 -14.08
N SER A 253 -3.69 16.01 -13.89
CA SER A 253 -2.81 16.42 -14.99
C SER A 253 -1.89 15.29 -15.46
N GLN A 254 -1.21 15.49 -16.60
CA GLN A 254 -0.24 14.52 -17.12
C GLN A 254 0.99 14.39 -16.21
N ASN A 255 1.39 15.46 -15.55
CA ASN A 255 2.45 15.44 -14.55
C ASN A 255 1.81 15.46 -13.17
N SER A 256 1.18 14.35 -12.80
CA SER A 256 0.43 14.26 -11.54
C SER A 256 1.27 13.74 -10.39
N ILE A 257 0.89 14.15 -9.17
CA ILE A 257 1.44 13.64 -7.91
C ILE A 257 1.34 12.12 -7.84
N LEU A 258 0.31 11.52 -8.44
CA LEU A 258 0.11 10.08 -8.46
C LEU A 258 1.28 9.31 -9.08
N LEU A 259 2.00 9.88 -10.05
CA LEU A 259 3.20 9.25 -10.63
C LEU A 259 4.41 9.30 -9.71
N ALA A 260 4.50 10.35 -8.89
CA ALA A 260 5.56 10.55 -7.91
C ALA A 260 5.26 9.91 -6.55
N SER A 261 4.04 9.40 -6.35
CA SER A 261 3.60 8.74 -5.12
C SER A 261 3.00 7.36 -5.44
N LEU A 262 1.67 7.24 -5.58
CA LEU A 262 0.94 5.97 -5.72
C LEU A 262 1.54 5.00 -6.76
N TYR A 263 1.91 5.50 -7.93
CA TYR A 263 2.41 4.73 -9.06
C TYR A 263 3.94 4.78 -9.21
N LYS A 264 4.68 5.39 -8.27
CA LYS A 264 6.15 5.59 -8.39
C LYS A 264 6.90 4.29 -8.65
N HIS A 265 6.50 3.22 -7.96
CA HIS A 265 7.10 1.89 -8.14
C HIS A 265 6.69 1.23 -9.48
N ASP A 266 5.43 1.33 -9.88
CA ASP A 266 4.95 0.67 -11.10
C ASP A 266 5.51 1.35 -12.36
N VAL A 267 5.66 2.68 -12.33
CA VAL A 267 6.27 3.48 -13.39
C VAL A 267 7.77 3.21 -13.53
N SER A 268 8.49 2.93 -12.42
CA SER A 268 9.91 2.60 -12.50
C SER A 268 10.19 1.22 -13.10
N GLN A 269 9.22 0.30 -13.02
CA GLN A 269 9.33 -1.05 -13.59
C GLN A 269 8.81 -1.17 -15.04
N SER A 270 7.84 -0.35 -15.45
CA SER A 270 7.15 -0.51 -16.72
C SER A 270 7.49 0.60 -17.74
N ARG A 271 7.78 0.20 -18.99
CA ARG A 271 7.87 1.13 -20.13
C ARG A 271 6.48 1.34 -20.73
N SER A 272 6.09 2.61 -20.88
CA SER A 272 4.79 3.10 -21.34
C SER A 272 4.08 2.20 -22.38
N ARG A 273 2.85 1.77 -22.08
CA ARG A 273 2.02 0.98 -22.99
C ARG A 273 1.10 1.83 -23.87
N LEU A 274 0.88 1.34 -25.10
CA LEU A 274 -0.28 1.62 -25.96
C LEU A 274 -0.56 3.09 -26.34
N GLY A 275 0.44 3.98 -26.32
CA GLY A 275 0.30 5.35 -26.82
C GLY A 275 -0.55 6.30 -25.95
N PHE A 276 -0.91 5.87 -24.75
CA PHE A 276 -1.48 6.72 -23.70
C PHE A 276 -0.38 7.52 -22.99
N THR A 277 -0.72 8.73 -22.52
CA THR A 277 0.05 9.35 -21.43
C THR A 277 -0.25 8.59 -20.14
N ASN A 278 0.77 8.35 -19.31
CA ASN A 278 0.65 7.68 -18.01
C ASN A 278 -0.03 6.30 -18.08
N GLY A 279 0.53 5.40 -18.90
CA GLY A 279 -0.06 4.08 -19.17
C GLY A 279 -0.30 3.21 -17.94
N GLU A 280 0.50 3.37 -16.88
CA GLU A 280 0.31 2.62 -15.62
C GLU A 280 -0.96 3.03 -14.88
N ILE A 281 -1.35 4.31 -14.93
CA ILE A 281 -2.60 4.77 -14.31
C ILE A 281 -3.81 4.17 -15.04
N VAL A 282 -3.77 4.12 -16.38
CA VAL A 282 -4.86 3.59 -17.23
C VAL A 282 -5.19 2.14 -16.93
N LYS A 283 -4.20 1.35 -16.50
CA LYS A 283 -4.40 -0.06 -16.14
C LYS A 283 -5.53 -0.21 -15.12
N ASP A 284 -5.58 0.70 -14.15
CA ASP A 284 -6.53 0.62 -13.04
C ASP A 284 -7.67 1.62 -13.20
N PHE A 285 -7.38 2.85 -13.65
CA PHE A 285 -8.36 3.93 -13.74
C PHE A 285 -8.12 4.87 -14.92
N TYR A 286 -9.20 5.27 -15.60
CA TYR A 286 -9.13 6.37 -16.56
C TYR A 286 -9.27 7.72 -15.83
N VAL A 287 -8.18 8.49 -15.80
CA VAL A 287 -8.12 9.80 -15.15
C VAL A 287 -8.12 10.89 -16.22
N ILE A 288 -9.23 11.63 -16.30
CA ILE A 288 -9.40 12.71 -17.29
C ILE A 288 -8.26 13.71 -17.17
N GLY A 289 -7.50 13.91 -18.25
CA GLY A 289 -6.34 14.81 -18.29
C GLY A 289 -5.02 14.07 -18.19
N ALA A 290 -4.86 13.19 -17.19
CA ALA A 290 -3.64 12.43 -16.94
C ALA A 290 -3.43 11.31 -17.97
N THR A 291 -4.51 10.68 -18.42
CA THR A 291 -4.46 9.46 -19.23
C THR A 291 -4.99 9.63 -20.67
N ARG A 292 -4.52 10.66 -21.39
CA ARG A 292 -4.97 10.96 -22.75
C ARG A 292 -4.25 10.10 -23.80
N ILE A 293 -4.96 9.75 -24.87
CA ILE A 293 -4.37 9.10 -26.05
C ILE A 293 -3.67 10.17 -26.89
N LYS A 294 -2.35 10.07 -27.07
CA LYS A 294 -1.57 11.08 -27.81
C LYS A 294 -2.03 11.23 -29.26
N TRP A 295 -2.32 10.11 -29.93
CA TRP A 295 -2.75 10.08 -31.33
C TRP A 295 -4.10 10.76 -31.57
N LEU A 296 -5.05 10.59 -30.65
CA LEU A 296 -6.37 11.20 -30.77
C LEU A 296 -6.30 12.73 -30.66
N ASN A 297 -5.37 13.25 -29.82
CA ASN A 297 -5.12 14.69 -29.73
C ASN A 297 -4.55 15.24 -31.06
N ILE A 298 -3.56 14.55 -31.64
CA ILE A 298 -2.96 14.96 -32.92
C ILE A 298 -4.03 14.94 -34.03
N LEU A 299 -4.84 13.87 -34.10
CA LEU A 299 -5.92 13.75 -35.07
C LEU A 299 -6.97 14.85 -34.90
N SER A 300 -7.35 15.19 -33.67
CA SER A 300 -8.30 16.26 -33.37
C SER A 300 -7.78 17.63 -33.87
N VAL A 301 -6.50 17.94 -33.61
CA VAL A 301 -5.88 19.17 -34.12
C VAL A 301 -5.80 19.17 -35.64
N ALA A 302 -5.47 18.04 -36.27
CA ALA A 302 -5.44 17.91 -37.72
C ALA A 302 -6.82 18.17 -38.34
N ILE A 303 -7.88 17.57 -37.80
CA ILE A 303 -9.26 17.79 -38.25
C ILE A 303 -9.66 19.26 -38.06
N PHE A 304 -9.33 19.87 -36.92
CA PHE A 304 -9.63 21.27 -36.66
C PHE A 304 -8.96 22.21 -37.68
N CYS A 305 -7.68 21.99 -37.98
CA CYS A 305 -6.97 22.74 -39.01
C CYS A 305 -7.58 22.54 -40.41
N LEU A 306 -8.00 21.31 -40.76
CA LEU A 306 -8.67 21.03 -42.03
C LEU A 306 -10.01 21.77 -42.15
N VAL A 307 -10.78 21.84 -41.07
CA VAL A 307 -12.05 22.61 -41.02
C VAL A 307 -11.78 24.10 -41.22
N LEU A 308 -10.76 24.67 -40.56
CA LEU A 308 -10.39 26.08 -40.76
C LEU A 308 -9.97 26.38 -42.20
N ILE A 309 -9.22 25.47 -42.84
CA ILE A 309 -8.85 25.58 -44.26
C ILE A 309 -10.09 25.51 -45.16
N ALA A 310 -11.02 24.58 -44.90
CA ALA A 310 -12.27 24.46 -45.65
C ALA A 310 -13.11 25.74 -45.54
N VAL A 311 -13.31 26.27 -44.33
CA VAL A 311 -14.04 27.52 -44.11
C VAL A 311 -13.33 28.71 -44.79
N GLY A 312 -12.01 28.79 -44.69
CA GLY A 312 -11.21 29.83 -45.33
C GLY A 312 -11.31 29.81 -46.86
N THR A 313 -11.21 28.62 -47.47
CA THR A 313 -11.37 28.44 -48.92
C THR A 313 -12.78 28.78 -49.38
N HIS A 314 -13.82 28.40 -48.63
CA HIS A 314 -15.20 28.80 -48.90
C HIS A 314 -15.38 30.32 -48.85
N LYS A 315 -14.84 31.00 -47.82
CA LYS A 315 -14.89 32.47 -47.70
C LYS A 315 -14.19 33.17 -48.86
N ILE A 316 -13.00 32.71 -49.26
CA ILE A 316 -12.24 33.28 -50.38
C ILE A 316 -13.02 33.10 -51.70
N ARG A 317 -13.60 31.92 -51.93
CA ARG A 317 -14.46 31.66 -53.10
C ARG A 317 -15.65 32.60 -53.12
N LEU A 318 -16.34 32.77 -51.99
CA LEU A 318 -17.49 33.67 -51.86
C LEU A 318 -17.12 35.12 -52.21
N ILE A 319 -16.03 35.65 -51.63
CA ILE A 319 -15.57 37.03 -51.89
C ILE A 319 -15.23 37.23 -53.37
N LYS A 320 -14.60 36.23 -54.02
CA LYS A 320 -14.29 36.29 -55.45
C LYS A 320 -15.55 36.27 -56.31
N THR A 321 -16.60 35.54 -55.91
CA THR A 321 -17.87 35.49 -56.65
C THR A 321 -18.73 36.74 -56.48
N THR A 322 -18.66 37.44 -55.35
CA THR A 322 -19.40 38.69 -55.10
C THR A 322 -18.69 39.95 -55.63
N LYS A 323 -17.42 39.86 -56.03
CA LYS A 323 -16.64 40.96 -56.64
C LYS A 323 -16.68 40.97 -58.18
N LYS A 324 -17.49 40.10 -58.78
CA LYS A 324 -17.87 40.15 -60.21
C LYS A 324 -19.24 40.78 -60.35
#